data_AF-A0A7J0BVN1-F1
#
_entry.id   AF-A0A7J0BVN1-F1
#
_cell.length_a   1.000
_cell.length_b   1.000
_cell.length_c   1.000
_cell.angle_alpha   90.00
_cell.angle_beta   90.00
_cell.angle_gamma   90.00
#
_symmetry.space_group_name_H-M   'P 1'
#
loop_
_entity.id
_entity.type
_entity.pdbx_description
1 polymer ?
#
loop_
_entity_poly.entity_id
_entity_poly.type
_entity_poly.pdbx_seq_one_letter_code
_entity_poly.pdbx_strand_id
1 'polypeptide(L)'
;MDFTDEDTRSWKQHYPTYGYKRRDIVVEEYKLAAALLEVEEKVFAGVSSFVSFLGAVMAYVFVGGGLSAIVTLSDRNRILFFSSVLYVALILIFSAMISYFAYRQKISVFSARKVVILREILGMDYGALQLVLHRGRHDGASKPFSIKIFNGWISSAAYPFYVSSALLACSLMIFVDRIAREVQFELTDFQYGIIVFAASFIPVIIVGLVYRISLFDVHERMLLLVGRFLAWILRVKMVDDIEYVIYRSRLSGYEVERLKVKSEDFFKILVNIEDKSYYRHGGVSFRGIVRALLHILLRKKRVGGSTITQQLARSLFIIDQKKVYRRKTVEIILAFWVNSILSKREQLEMYIGSVRFEHGVYGVIPAMKYFFGDIVVKPSEAQVFFLIERVSNINSKVLLNKILQQCRALVADGVISKEVVCEIGDVYHDAVQRKVVKGDDFLKERFIFQ
;
A
#
# COMPACT_ATOMS: atom_id res chain seq x y z
N MET A 1 4.03 25.29 -24.61
CA MET A 1 3.57 23.91 -24.34
C MET A 1 2.10 24.05 -24.01
N ASP A 2 1.23 23.82 -25.00
CA ASP A 2 -0.21 23.97 -24.85
C ASP A 2 -0.76 22.87 -23.95
N PHE A 3 -1.32 23.30 -22.82
CA PHE A 3 -2.07 22.49 -21.88
C PHE A 3 -3.53 22.40 -22.36
N THR A 4 -3.84 21.46 -23.25
CA THR A 4 -5.24 21.17 -23.59
C THR A 4 -5.46 19.65 -23.68
N ASP A 5 -5.50 19.00 -22.51
CA ASP A 5 -6.17 17.70 -22.30
C ASP A 5 -6.38 17.38 -20.79
N GLU A 6 -6.57 18.41 -19.96
CA GLU A 6 -6.46 18.32 -18.50
C GLU A 6 -7.72 17.88 -17.74
N ASP A 7 -8.91 17.87 -18.34
CA ASP A 7 -10.15 17.80 -17.56
C ASP A 7 -10.60 16.39 -17.12
N THR A 8 -9.84 15.33 -17.47
CA THR A 8 -10.14 13.94 -17.02
C THR A 8 -9.15 13.38 -16.00
N ARG A 9 -8.16 14.16 -15.54
CA ARG A 9 -7.01 13.67 -14.76
C ARG A 9 -6.85 14.27 -13.36
N SER A 10 -7.86 14.92 -12.79
CA SER A 10 -7.76 15.62 -11.48
C SER A 10 -7.37 14.74 -10.27
N TRP A 11 -7.31 13.41 -10.42
CA TRP A 11 -6.83 12.47 -9.40
C TRP A 11 -5.43 11.89 -9.70
N LYS A 12 -4.91 12.05 -10.92
CA LYS A 12 -3.58 11.59 -11.29
C LYS A 12 -2.57 12.67 -10.92
N GLN A 13 -2.08 12.57 -9.69
CA GLN A 13 -0.96 13.35 -9.20
C GLN A 13 0.19 13.28 -10.22
N HIS A 14 0.67 14.44 -10.67
CA HIS A 14 1.74 14.57 -11.65
C HIS A 14 3.09 14.43 -10.93
N TYR A 15 3.99 13.59 -11.42
CA TYR A 15 5.34 13.50 -10.86
C TYR A 15 6.40 13.39 -11.97
N PRO A 16 7.62 13.90 -11.75
CA PRO A 16 8.63 14.04 -12.78
C PRO A 16 9.14 12.69 -13.33
N THR A 17 9.52 12.69 -14.61
CA THR A 17 10.23 11.60 -15.31
C THR A 17 11.67 12.04 -15.60
N TYR A 18 12.66 11.19 -15.30
CA TYR A 18 14.08 11.50 -15.47
C TYR A 18 14.64 10.83 -16.73
N GLY A 19 15.37 11.59 -17.56
CA GLY A 19 16.10 11.07 -18.72
C GLY A 19 17.59 10.86 -18.40
N TYR A 20 18.19 9.78 -18.91
CA TYR A 20 19.63 9.50 -18.76
C TYR A 20 20.47 10.18 -19.86
N LYS A 21 21.65 10.72 -19.48
CA LYS A 21 22.66 11.27 -20.42
C LYS A 21 23.46 10.19 -21.18
N ARG A 22 23.46 8.94 -20.69
CA ARG A 22 24.13 7.77 -21.31
C ARG A 22 23.10 6.70 -21.64
N ARG A 23 22.53 6.77 -22.84
CA ARG A 23 21.48 5.83 -23.30
C ARG A 23 22.04 4.46 -23.68
N ASP A 24 23.29 4.42 -24.12
CA ASP A 24 24.06 3.23 -24.50
C ASP A 24 24.09 2.15 -23.40
N ILE A 25 24.44 2.52 -22.16
CA ILE A 25 24.49 1.59 -21.02
C ILE A 25 23.08 1.05 -20.71
N VAL A 26 22.08 1.92 -20.74
CA VAL A 26 20.68 1.55 -20.46
C VAL A 26 20.14 0.59 -21.53
N VAL A 27 20.53 0.77 -22.79
CA VAL A 27 20.17 -0.14 -23.88
C VAL A 27 20.77 -1.54 -23.64
N GLU A 28 22.04 -1.63 -23.28
CA GLU A 28 22.68 -2.93 -22.99
C GLU A 28 22.08 -3.60 -21.75
N GLU A 29 21.81 -2.84 -20.68
CA GLU A 29 21.13 -3.38 -19.50
C GLU A 29 19.70 -3.85 -19.83
N TYR A 30 18.97 -3.12 -20.68
CA TYR A 30 17.65 -3.52 -21.14
C TYR A 30 17.70 -4.85 -21.91
N LYS A 31 18.63 -5.01 -22.86
CA LYS A 31 18.80 -6.26 -23.63
C LYS A 31 19.07 -7.44 -22.71
N LEU A 32 19.98 -7.26 -21.75
CA LEU A 32 20.32 -8.29 -20.76
C LEU A 32 19.11 -8.63 -19.87
N ALA A 33 18.39 -7.62 -19.36
CA ALA A 33 17.21 -7.83 -18.54
C ALA A 33 16.06 -8.53 -19.29
N ALA A 34 15.87 -8.22 -20.57
CA ALA A 34 14.88 -8.86 -21.42
C ALA A 34 15.22 -10.33 -21.69
N ALA A 35 16.49 -10.64 -21.99
CA ALA A 35 16.96 -12.02 -22.15
C ALA A 35 16.81 -12.83 -20.86
N LEU A 36 17.15 -12.24 -19.71
CA LEU A 36 16.95 -12.87 -18.40
C LEU A 36 15.46 -13.13 -18.13
N LEU A 37 14.57 -12.19 -18.45
CA LEU A 37 13.13 -12.39 -18.27
C LEU A 37 12.62 -13.59 -19.06
N GLU A 38 13.04 -13.75 -20.32
CA GLU A 38 12.64 -14.90 -21.15
C GLU A 38 13.10 -16.22 -20.53
N VAL A 39 14.33 -16.27 -20.02
CA VAL A 39 14.86 -17.44 -19.30
C VAL A 39 14.02 -17.70 -18.04
N GLU A 40 13.74 -16.67 -17.24
CA GLU A 40 12.94 -16.79 -16.03
C GLU A 40 11.51 -17.28 -16.29
N GLU A 41 10.88 -16.84 -17.38
CA GLU A 41 9.54 -17.31 -17.79
C GLU A 41 9.56 -18.79 -18.22
N LYS A 42 10.58 -19.22 -18.97
CA LYS A 42 10.77 -20.64 -19.33
C LYS A 42 11.00 -21.50 -18.08
N VAL A 43 11.85 -21.04 -17.16
CA VAL A 43 12.07 -21.74 -15.89
C VAL A 43 10.80 -21.78 -15.05
N PHE A 44 10.03 -20.70 -15.00
CA PHE A 44 8.75 -20.67 -14.28
C PHE A 44 7.77 -21.70 -14.84
N ALA A 45 7.62 -21.79 -16.17
CA ALA A 45 6.77 -22.80 -16.82
C ALA A 45 7.26 -24.24 -16.55
N GLY A 46 8.58 -24.45 -16.57
CA GLY A 46 9.20 -25.72 -16.21
C GLY A 46 8.93 -26.11 -14.76
N VAL A 47 9.14 -25.19 -13.81
CA VAL A 47 8.86 -25.39 -12.38
C VAL A 47 7.38 -25.64 -12.14
N SER A 48 6.49 -24.90 -12.79
CA SER A 48 5.03 -25.11 -12.73
C SER A 48 4.65 -26.55 -13.09
N SER A 49 5.21 -27.06 -14.18
CA SER A 49 4.98 -28.43 -14.65
C SER A 49 5.60 -29.45 -13.70
N PHE A 50 6.82 -29.19 -13.22
CA PHE A 50 7.53 -30.05 -12.28
C PHE A 50 6.84 -30.14 -10.91
N VAL A 51 6.36 -29.03 -10.36
CA VAL A 51 5.60 -28.99 -9.10
C VAL A 51 4.31 -29.80 -9.22
N SER A 52 3.61 -29.68 -10.34
CA SER A 52 2.40 -30.47 -10.60
C SER A 52 2.71 -31.97 -10.69
N PHE A 53 3.78 -32.32 -11.41
CA PHE A 53 4.26 -33.70 -11.53
C PHE A 53 4.69 -34.29 -10.18
N LEU A 54 5.54 -33.57 -9.45
CA LEU A 54 6.00 -33.98 -8.13
C LEU A 54 4.82 -34.12 -7.16
N GLY A 55 3.83 -33.23 -7.24
CA GLY A 55 2.61 -33.32 -6.43
C GLY A 55 1.84 -34.60 -6.70
N ALA A 56 1.75 -35.01 -7.97
CA ALA A 56 1.10 -36.27 -8.36
C ALA A 56 1.89 -37.50 -7.89
N VAL A 57 3.23 -37.47 -8.05
CA VAL A 57 4.12 -38.55 -7.55
C VAL A 57 4.00 -38.68 -6.04
N MET A 58 4.04 -37.58 -5.31
CA MET A 58 3.91 -37.58 -3.85
C MET A 58 2.53 -38.06 -3.41
N ALA A 59 1.45 -37.61 -4.07
CA ALA A 59 0.11 -38.13 -3.82
C ALA A 59 0.07 -39.65 -4.02
N TYR A 60 0.66 -40.17 -5.11
CA TYR A 60 0.72 -41.60 -5.38
C TYR A 60 1.56 -42.37 -4.34
N VAL A 61 2.75 -41.90 -3.98
CA VAL A 61 3.63 -42.56 -3.00
C VAL A 61 2.98 -42.60 -1.61
N PHE A 62 2.35 -41.50 -1.20
CA PHE A 62 1.69 -41.42 0.11
C PHE A 62 0.43 -42.29 0.16
N VAL A 63 -0.38 -42.31 -0.90
CA VAL A 63 -1.59 -43.14 -0.99
C VAL A 63 -1.26 -44.62 -1.21
N GLY A 64 -0.23 -44.95 -1.98
CA GLY A 64 0.15 -46.34 -2.24
C GLY A 64 1.04 -46.89 -1.13
N GLY A 65 2.32 -46.51 -1.17
CA GLY A 65 3.36 -47.05 -0.29
C GLY A 65 3.16 -46.66 1.17
N GLY A 66 2.85 -45.39 1.45
CA GLY A 66 2.63 -44.89 2.81
C GLY A 66 1.50 -45.61 3.54
N LEU A 67 0.34 -45.75 2.89
CA LEU A 67 -0.79 -46.50 3.45
C LEU A 67 -0.47 -47.99 3.62
N SER A 68 0.18 -48.64 2.64
CA SER A 68 0.54 -50.06 2.78
C SER A 68 1.46 -50.32 3.96
N ALA A 69 2.44 -49.44 4.21
CA ALA A 69 3.35 -49.57 5.34
C ALA A 69 2.63 -49.40 6.68
N ILE A 70 1.68 -48.46 6.77
CA ILE A 70 0.89 -48.23 7.98
C ILE A 70 -0.03 -49.41 8.30
N VAL A 71 -0.68 -50.00 7.28
CA VAL A 71 -1.59 -51.16 7.46
C VAL A 71 -0.85 -52.40 7.98
N THR A 72 0.46 -52.53 7.73
CA THR A 72 1.25 -53.64 8.29
C THR A 72 1.55 -53.51 9.79
N LEU A 73 1.26 -52.35 10.40
CA LEU A 73 1.44 -52.14 11.83
C LEU A 73 0.25 -52.73 12.60
N SER A 74 0.51 -53.54 13.63
CA SER A 74 -0.54 -54.22 14.40
C SER A 74 -1.13 -53.39 15.54
N ASP A 75 -0.41 -52.39 16.05
CA ASP A 75 -0.80 -51.60 17.22
C ASP A 75 -1.54 -50.33 16.81
N ARG A 76 -2.78 -50.17 17.29
CA ARG A 76 -3.65 -49.01 17.07
C ARG A 76 -2.96 -47.68 17.38
N ASN A 77 -2.19 -47.61 18.47
CA ASN A 77 -1.52 -46.36 18.86
C ASN A 77 -0.39 -46.00 17.89
N ARG A 78 0.32 -47.02 17.36
CA ARG A 78 1.35 -46.81 16.34
C ARG A 78 0.74 -46.36 15.02
N ILE A 79 -0.35 -47.00 14.58
CA ILE A 79 -1.09 -46.59 13.37
C ILE A 79 -1.45 -45.10 13.46
N LEU A 80 -2.07 -44.67 14.56
CA LEU A 80 -2.48 -43.27 14.74
C LEU A 80 -1.29 -42.31 14.78
N PHE A 81 -0.22 -42.65 15.50
CA PHE A 81 0.99 -41.83 15.57
C PHE A 81 1.61 -41.64 14.18
N PHE A 82 1.96 -42.71 13.47
CA PHE A 82 2.58 -42.62 12.15
C PHE A 82 1.67 -41.95 11.14
N SER A 83 0.36 -42.17 11.23
CA SER A 83 -0.61 -41.53 10.33
C SER A 83 -0.68 -40.03 10.54
N SER A 84 -0.68 -39.56 11.79
CA SER A 84 -0.66 -38.12 12.10
C SER A 84 0.63 -37.44 11.61
N VAL A 85 1.79 -38.12 11.75
CA VAL A 85 3.07 -37.63 11.25
C VAL A 85 3.05 -37.53 9.73
N LEU A 86 2.56 -38.56 9.04
CA LEU A 86 2.48 -38.58 7.58
C LEU A 86 1.51 -37.51 7.05
N TYR A 87 0.37 -37.33 7.73
CA TYR A 87 -0.62 -36.31 7.42
C TYR A 87 0.00 -34.90 7.50
N VAL A 88 0.70 -34.58 8.60
CA VAL A 88 1.38 -33.28 8.75
C VAL A 88 2.50 -33.12 7.72
N ALA A 89 3.30 -34.17 7.49
CA ALA A 89 4.37 -34.14 6.50
C ALA A 89 3.85 -33.83 5.09
N LEU A 90 2.71 -34.42 4.69
CA LEU A 90 2.09 -34.14 3.41
C LEU A 90 1.71 -32.66 3.26
N ILE A 91 1.08 -32.08 4.30
CA ILE A 91 0.71 -30.66 4.31
C ILE A 91 1.94 -29.77 4.20
N LEU A 92 3.02 -30.09 4.92
CA LEU A 92 4.27 -29.32 4.88
C LEU A 92 4.95 -29.41 3.51
N ILE A 93 5.00 -30.60 2.89
CA ILE A 93 5.60 -30.80 1.57
C ILE A 93 4.84 -29.99 0.51
N PHE A 94 3.50 -30.11 0.47
CA PHE A 94 2.69 -29.33 -0.47
C PHE A 94 2.80 -27.82 -0.19
N SER A 95 2.85 -27.40 1.07
CA SER A 95 3.07 -26.00 1.45
C SER A 95 4.43 -25.48 0.95
N ALA A 96 5.50 -26.28 1.09
CA ALA A 96 6.83 -25.92 0.61
C ALA A 96 6.90 -25.83 -0.92
N MET A 97 6.27 -26.78 -1.62
CA MET A 97 6.19 -26.78 -3.09
C MET A 97 5.45 -25.54 -3.62
N ILE A 98 4.32 -25.20 -3.00
CA ILE A 98 3.54 -24.01 -3.34
C ILE A 98 4.27 -22.71 -3.00
N SER A 99 5.00 -22.69 -1.88
CA SER A 99 5.84 -21.55 -1.51
C SER A 99 6.97 -21.34 -2.52
N TYR A 100 7.62 -22.42 -2.97
CA TYR A 100 8.65 -22.36 -4.00
C TYR A 100 8.09 -21.86 -5.33
N PHE A 101 6.94 -22.39 -5.75
CA PHE A 101 6.23 -21.91 -6.93
C PHE A 101 5.93 -20.40 -6.86
N ALA A 102 5.35 -19.94 -5.74
CA ALA A 102 5.06 -18.53 -5.51
C ALA A 102 6.33 -17.65 -5.52
N TYR A 103 7.44 -18.17 -4.98
CA TYR A 103 8.74 -17.49 -5.03
C TYR A 103 9.26 -17.32 -6.47
N ARG A 104 9.13 -18.35 -7.32
CA ARG A 104 9.50 -18.26 -8.74
C ARG A 104 8.61 -17.27 -9.50
N GLN A 105 7.31 -17.23 -9.20
CA GLN A 105 6.38 -16.24 -9.73
C GLN A 105 6.82 -14.80 -9.38
N LYS A 106 7.23 -14.58 -8.12
CA LYS A 106 7.78 -13.28 -7.67
C LYS A 106 8.99 -12.84 -8.48
N ILE A 107 9.96 -13.75 -8.67
CA ILE A 107 11.18 -13.44 -9.45
C ILE A 107 10.83 -13.02 -10.87
N SER A 108 9.97 -13.78 -11.55
CA SER A 108 9.52 -13.45 -12.91
C SER A 108 8.85 -12.08 -12.97
N VAL A 109 8.03 -11.73 -11.98
CA VAL A 109 7.40 -10.41 -11.87
C VAL A 109 8.43 -9.30 -11.65
N PHE A 110 9.41 -9.48 -10.77
CA PHE A 110 10.46 -8.48 -10.55
C PHE A 110 11.34 -8.25 -11.78
N SER A 111 11.73 -9.32 -12.48
CA SER A 111 12.45 -9.22 -13.76
C SER A 111 11.65 -8.43 -14.79
N ALA A 112 10.34 -8.67 -14.88
CA ALA A 112 9.49 -7.93 -15.78
C ALA A 112 9.31 -6.46 -15.40
N ARG A 113 9.18 -6.16 -14.10
CA ARG A 113 9.16 -4.78 -13.58
C ARG A 113 10.44 -4.03 -13.98
N LYS A 114 11.61 -4.68 -13.88
CA LYS A 114 12.90 -4.10 -14.29
C LYS A 114 12.93 -3.75 -15.78
N VAL A 115 12.46 -4.65 -16.65
CA VAL A 115 12.37 -4.40 -18.09
C VAL A 115 11.50 -3.18 -18.40
N VAL A 116 10.34 -3.05 -17.72
CA VAL A 116 9.45 -1.89 -17.88
C VAL A 116 10.14 -0.59 -17.46
N ILE A 117 10.85 -0.58 -16.32
CA ILE A 117 11.59 0.60 -15.84
C ILE A 117 12.68 1.01 -16.84
N LEU A 118 13.50 0.07 -17.29
CA LEU A 118 14.58 0.35 -18.25
C LEU A 118 14.04 0.87 -19.58
N ARG A 119 12.91 0.32 -20.04
CA ARG A 119 12.20 0.81 -21.22
C ARG A 119 11.74 2.26 -21.05
N GLU A 120 11.14 2.58 -19.89
CA GLU A 120 10.67 3.94 -19.57
C GLU A 120 11.85 4.94 -19.56
N ILE A 121 12.99 4.57 -18.99
CA ILE A 121 14.22 5.40 -18.98
C ILE A 121 14.73 5.68 -20.40
N LEU A 122 14.58 4.72 -21.32
CA LEU A 122 14.97 4.89 -22.72
C LEU A 122 14.02 5.80 -23.52
N GLY A 123 12.90 6.23 -22.92
CA GLY A 123 11.87 7.01 -23.60
C GLY A 123 11.09 6.21 -24.64
N MET A 124 11.14 4.87 -24.56
CA MET A 124 10.36 3.97 -25.42
C MET A 124 8.96 3.80 -24.81
N ASP A 125 8.16 4.87 -24.83
CA ASP A 125 6.75 4.82 -24.46
C ASP A 125 5.92 4.51 -25.71
N TYR A 126 5.30 3.32 -25.76
CA TYR A 126 4.41 2.93 -26.84
C TYR A 126 2.98 3.44 -26.62
N GLY A 127 2.71 4.20 -25.55
CA GLY A 127 1.34 4.51 -25.15
C GLY A 127 0.59 3.21 -24.84
N ALA A 128 -0.71 3.12 -25.17
CA ALA A 128 -1.45 1.87 -24.98
C ALA A 128 -1.05 0.73 -25.94
N LEU A 129 -0.09 0.94 -26.85
CA LEU A 129 0.29 -0.10 -27.82
C LEU A 129 0.96 -1.29 -27.13
N GLN A 130 0.38 -2.42 -27.46
CA GLN A 130 0.50 -3.72 -26.84
C GLN A 130 1.73 -4.44 -27.41
N LEU A 131 2.82 -4.48 -26.64
CA LEU A 131 3.82 -5.53 -26.87
C LEU A 131 3.20 -6.85 -26.42
N VAL A 132 2.91 -7.72 -27.38
CA VAL A 132 2.46 -9.09 -27.12
C VAL A 132 3.64 -9.87 -26.54
N LEU A 133 3.87 -9.72 -25.24
CA LEU A 133 4.50 -10.77 -24.46
C LEU A 133 3.48 -11.91 -24.34
N HIS A 134 3.95 -13.16 -24.41
CA HIS A 134 3.16 -14.36 -24.68
C HIS A 134 1.86 -14.47 -23.84
N ARG A 135 0.84 -15.14 -24.45
CA ARG A 135 -0.59 -15.25 -24.05
C ARG A 135 -0.90 -15.03 -22.56
N GLY A 136 -1.67 -13.96 -22.27
CA GLY A 136 -2.32 -13.73 -20.97
C GLY A 136 -1.90 -12.44 -20.24
N ARG A 137 -0.97 -11.67 -20.81
CA ARG A 137 -0.39 -10.46 -20.20
C ARG A 137 -0.90 -9.19 -20.87
N HIS A 138 -2.15 -8.83 -20.58
CA HIS A 138 -2.64 -7.48 -20.89
C HIS A 138 -2.32 -6.60 -19.68
N ASP A 139 -1.38 -5.64 -19.79
CA ASP A 139 -1.45 -4.32 -19.13
C ASP A 139 -0.23 -3.42 -19.43
N GLY A 140 -0.50 -2.30 -20.14
CA GLY A 140 -0.12 -0.94 -19.72
C GLY A 140 1.37 -0.54 -19.69
N ALA A 141 1.95 -0.35 -20.88
CA ALA A 141 3.29 0.11 -21.28
C ALA A 141 4.14 1.14 -20.46
N SER A 142 3.79 1.57 -19.25
CA SER A 142 4.57 2.61 -18.55
C SER A 142 4.57 2.53 -17.02
N LYS A 143 3.95 1.51 -16.41
CA LYS A 143 3.93 1.38 -14.93
C LYS A 143 4.44 0.01 -14.49
N PRO A 144 5.62 -0.10 -13.84
CA PRO A 144 6.15 -1.40 -13.43
C PRO A 144 5.20 -2.13 -12.47
N PHE A 145 4.62 -1.42 -11.51
CA PHE A 145 3.73 -2.01 -10.49
C PHE A 145 2.34 -2.43 -11.02
N SER A 146 2.01 -2.15 -12.29
CA SER A 146 0.83 -2.76 -12.93
C SER A 146 0.97 -4.28 -13.06
N ILE A 147 2.22 -4.76 -13.18
CA ILE A 147 2.54 -6.18 -13.14
C ILE A 147 2.46 -6.62 -11.67
N LYS A 148 1.32 -7.21 -11.32
CA LYS A 148 1.04 -7.69 -9.96
C LYS A 148 1.75 -9.02 -9.71
N ILE A 149 2.21 -9.20 -8.48
CA ILE A 149 2.74 -10.48 -8.02
C ILE A 149 1.62 -11.53 -7.99
N PHE A 150 0.43 -11.11 -7.58
CA PHE A 150 -0.79 -11.92 -7.57
C PHE A 150 -1.83 -11.32 -8.53
N ASN A 151 -2.13 -12.04 -9.62
CA ASN A 151 -3.08 -11.62 -10.65
C ASN A 151 -4.54 -12.00 -10.32
N GLY A 152 -4.79 -12.47 -9.11
CA GLY A 152 -6.09 -12.99 -8.69
C GLY A 152 -6.17 -14.52 -8.79
N TRP A 153 -7.15 -15.05 -8.09
CA TRP A 153 -7.39 -16.49 -7.98
C TRP A 153 -7.74 -17.11 -9.34
N ILE A 154 -8.49 -16.42 -10.20
CA ILE A 154 -8.96 -16.97 -11.50
C ILE A 154 -7.87 -16.87 -12.60
N SER A 155 -6.68 -16.35 -12.29
CA SER A 155 -5.62 -16.19 -13.28
C SER A 155 -4.98 -17.52 -13.67
N SER A 156 -4.53 -17.64 -14.93
CA SER A 156 -3.78 -18.81 -15.40
C SER A 156 -2.49 -19.03 -14.61
N ALA A 157 -1.90 -17.96 -14.06
CA ALA A 157 -0.73 -18.04 -13.19
C ALA A 157 -1.00 -18.81 -11.88
N ALA A 158 -2.26 -18.92 -11.43
CA ALA A 158 -2.64 -19.68 -10.24
C ALA A 158 -2.95 -21.16 -10.53
N TYR A 159 -2.91 -21.61 -11.79
CA TYR A 159 -3.24 -23.00 -12.16
C TYR A 159 -2.43 -24.07 -11.38
N PRO A 160 -1.11 -23.94 -11.19
CA PRO A 160 -0.32 -24.95 -10.47
C PRO A 160 -0.70 -25.05 -9.00
N PHE A 161 -1.17 -23.95 -8.41
CA PHE A 161 -1.74 -23.95 -7.07
C PHE A 161 -3.00 -24.82 -7.02
N TYR A 162 -3.94 -24.65 -7.95
CA TYR A 162 -5.17 -25.45 -7.97
C TYR A 162 -4.90 -26.94 -8.18
N VAL A 163 -4.01 -27.29 -9.11
CA VAL A 163 -3.63 -28.69 -9.35
C VAL A 163 -3.05 -29.31 -8.08
N SER A 164 -2.09 -28.65 -7.44
CA SER A 164 -1.45 -29.17 -6.22
C SER A 164 -2.44 -29.25 -5.06
N SER A 165 -3.30 -28.25 -4.88
CA SER A 165 -4.33 -28.26 -3.84
C SER A 165 -5.38 -29.36 -4.05
N ALA A 166 -5.79 -29.63 -5.29
CA ALA A 166 -6.70 -30.71 -5.61
C ALA A 166 -6.05 -32.09 -5.33
N LEU A 167 -4.79 -32.27 -5.72
CA LEU A 167 -4.04 -33.49 -5.43
C LEU A 167 -3.85 -33.71 -3.92
N LEU A 168 -3.58 -32.65 -3.16
CA LEU A 168 -3.53 -32.70 -1.71
C LEU A 168 -4.89 -33.08 -1.11
N ALA A 169 -5.97 -32.47 -1.57
CA ALA A 169 -7.32 -32.76 -1.08
C ALA A 169 -7.69 -34.24 -1.30
N CYS A 170 -7.47 -34.75 -2.52
CA CYS A 170 -7.76 -36.14 -2.87
C CYS A 170 -6.91 -37.13 -2.08
N SER A 171 -5.60 -36.87 -1.97
CA SER A 171 -4.70 -37.75 -1.21
C SER A 171 -5.06 -37.79 0.28
N LEU A 172 -5.36 -36.64 0.89
CA LEU A 172 -5.82 -36.58 2.27
C LEU A 172 -7.19 -37.24 2.48
N MET A 173 -8.12 -37.08 1.55
CA MET A 173 -9.43 -37.72 1.63
C MET A 173 -9.31 -39.25 1.64
N ILE A 174 -8.53 -39.82 0.71
CA ILE A 174 -8.26 -41.27 0.66
C ILE A 174 -7.51 -41.73 1.91
N PHE A 175 -6.54 -40.94 2.35
CA PHE A 175 -5.74 -41.24 3.53
C PHE A 175 -6.60 -41.31 4.79
N VAL A 176 -7.44 -40.31 5.04
CA VAL A 176 -8.31 -40.25 6.22
C VAL A 176 -9.40 -41.32 6.16
N ASP A 177 -10.00 -41.58 4.99
CA ASP A 177 -10.99 -42.68 4.83
C ASP A 177 -10.37 -44.02 5.24
N ARG A 178 -9.16 -44.31 4.76
CA ARG A 178 -8.48 -45.58 5.02
C ARG A 178 -8.13 -45.76 6.49
N ILE A 179 -7.54 -44.75 7.12
CA ILE A 179 -7.21 -44.79 8.56
C ILE A 179 -8.47 -44.96 9.40
N ALA A 180 -9.57 -44.28 9.04
CA ALA A 180 -10.81 -44.38 9.79
C ALA A 180 -11.42 -45.80 9.73
N ARG A 181 -11.27 -46.50 8.59
CA ARG A 181 -11.68 -47.92 8.46
C ARG A 181 -10.81 -48.86 9.27
N GLU A 182 -9.49 -48.65 9.26
CA GLU A 182 -8.53 -49.54 9.95
C GLU A 182 -8.62 -49.41 11.48
N VAL A 183 -8.84 -48.19 11.98
CA VAL A 183 -8.94 -47.92 13.43
C VAL A 183 -10.35 -48.20 13.97
N GLN A 184 -11.34 -48.41 13.09
CA GLN A 184 -12.74 -48.71 13.42
C GLN A 184 -13.33 -47.71 14.43
N PHE A 185 -13.38 -46.42 14.08
CA PHE A 185 -14.03 -45.43 14.93
C PHE A 185 -15.55 -45.65 14.98
N GLU A 186 -16.13 -45.57 16.17
CA GLU A 186 -17.59 -45.58 16.39
C GLU A 186 -18.19 -44.22 15.97
N LEU A 187 -18.38 -44.01 14.66
CA LEU A 187 -18.94 -42.79 14.10
C LEU A 187 -20.20 -43.10 13.29
N THR A 188 -21.19 -42.21 13.33
CA THR A 188 -22.30 -42.24 12.38
C THR A 188 -21.82 -41.85 10.98
N ASP A 189 -22.50 -42.32 9.92
CA ASP A 189 -22.16 -41.99 8.52
C ASP A 189 -22.05 -40.47 8.28
N PHE A 190 -22.92 -39.70 8.94
CA PHE A 190 -22.89 -38.24 8.85
C PHE A 190 -21.65 -37.63 9.52
N GLN A 191 -21.31 -38.06 10.73
CA GLN A 191 -20.11 -37.60 11.44
C GLN A 191 -18.84 -38.01 10.69
N TYR A 192 -18.82 -39.21 10.12
CA TYR A 192 -17.73 -39.69 9.28
C TYR A 192 -17.50 -38.78 8.08
N GLY A 193 -18.56 -38.45 7.34
CA GLY A 193 -18.48 -37.55 6.19
C GLY A 193 -17.96 -36.16 6.55
N ILE A 194 -18.40 -35.60 7.68
CA ILE A 194 -17.92 -34.29 8.17
C ILE A 194 -16.42 -34.35 8.50
N ILE A 195 -15.95 -35.39 9.18
CA ILE A 195 -14.56 -35.50 9.61
C ILE A 195 -13.64 -35.65 8.39
N VAL A 196 -13.98 -36.53 7.45
CA VAL A 196 -13.20 -36.72 6.21
C VAL A 196 -13.16 -35.43 5.39
N PHE A 197 -14.30 -34.74 5.28
CA PHE A 197 -14.36 -33.45 4.59
C PHE A 197 -13.52 -32.38 5.29
N ALA A 198 -13.66 -32.21 6.61
CA ALA A 198 -12.90 -31.21 7.36
C ALA A 198 -11.39 -31.48 7.31
N ALA A 199 -10.98 -32.74 7.46
CA ALA A 199 -9.58 -33.15 7.41
C ALA A 199 -8.97 -32.99 6.00
N SER A 200 -9.75 -33.10 4.93
CA SER A 200 -9.23 -32.83 3.57
C SER A 200 -9.28 -31.35 3.20
N PHE A 201 -10.30 -30.60 3.64
CA PHE A 201 -10.54 -29.22 3.22
C PHE A 201 -9.73 -28.18 4.02
N ILE A 202 -9.58 -28.35 5.34
CA ILE A 202 -8.82 -27.40 6.17
C ILE A 202 -7.37 -27.25 5.69
N PRO A 203 -6.63 -28.33 5.36
CA PRO A 203 -5.29 -28.21 4.81
C PRO A 203 -5.20 -27.49 3.47
N VAL A 204 -6.22 -27.62 2.61
CA VAL A 204 -6.29 -26.85 1.36
C VAL A 204 -6.40 -25.35 1.65
N ILE A 205 -7.19 -24.96 2.65
CA ILE A 205 -7.25 -23.56 3.10
C ILE A 205 -5.88 -23.10 3.61
N ILE A 206 -5.19 -23.92 4.41
CA ILE A 206 -3.85 -23.61 4.92
C ILE A 206 -2.87 -23.39 3.77
N VAL A 207 -2.81 -24.29 2.80
CA VAL A 207 -1.95 -24.16 1.61
C VAL A 207 -2.34 -22.94 0.78
N GLY A 208 -3.63 -22.63 0.65
CA GLY A 208 -4.12 -21.41 0.01
C GLY A 208 -3.65 -20.13 0.72
N LEU A 209 -3.67 -20.12 2.06
CA LEU A 209 -3.13 -19.02 2.84
C LEU A 209 -1.61 -18.90 2.67
N VAL A 210 -0.88 -20.02 2.69
CA VAL A 210 0.57 -20.06 2.43
C VAL A 210 0.89 -19.51 1.04
N TYR A 211 0.18 -19.96 0.00
CA TYR A 211 0.30 -19.41 -1.36
C TYR A 211 0.09 -17.90 -1.38
N ARG A 212 -0.99 -17.44 -0.74
CA ARG A 212 -1.36 -16.03 -0.74
C ARG A 212 -0.34 -15.15 -0.01
N ILE A 213 0.13 -15.60 1.16
CA ILE A 213 1.17 -14.93 1.95
C ILE A 213 2.48 -14.90 1.16
N SER A 214 2.82 -16.01 0.50
CA SER A 214 4.02 -16.13 -0.33
C SER A 214 3.99 -15.19 -1.53
N LEU A 215 2.82 -14.68 -1.92
CA LEU A 215 2.62 -13.70 -3.00
C LEU A 215 2.30 -12.29 -2.51
N PHE A 216 2.52 -11.97 -1.22
CA PHE A 216 2.45 -10.57 -0.79
C PHE A 216 3.54 -9.73 -1.46
N ASP A 217 3.13 -8.57 -1.97
CA ASP A 217 4.02 -7.48 -2.35
C ASP A 217 4.61 -6.80 -1.12
N VAL A 218 5.58 -5.91 -1.31
CA VAL A 218 6.41 -5.32 -0.24
C VAL A 218 5.57 -4.72 0.89
N HIS A 219 4.52 -3.96 0.57
CA HIS A 219 3.66 -3.30 1.54
C HIS A 219 2.27 -3.93 1.64
N GLU A 220 2.01 -5.02 0.90
CA GLU A 220 0.76 -5.76 0.98
C GLU A 220 0.74 -6.64 2.24
N ARG A 221 0.08 -6.17 3.30
CA ARG A 221 -0.10 -6.91 4.55
C ARG A 221 -1.55 -7.33 4.76
N MET A 222 -1.78 -8.27 5.68
CA MET A 222 -3.13 -8.71 6.06
C MET A 222 -4.07 -7.54 6.41
N LEU A 223 -3.55 -6.52 7.09
CA LEU A 223 -4.34 -5.34 7.46
C LEU A 223 -4.82 -4.54 6.24
N LEU A 224 -4.05 -4.51 5.15
CA LEU A 224 -4.49 -3.92 3.89
C LEU A 224 -5.60 -4.75 3.24
N LEU A 225 -5.50 -6.09 3.28
CA LEU A 225 -6.56 -6.95 2.75
C LEU A 225 -7.87 -6.76 3.51
N VAL A 226 -7.81 -6.65 4.84
CA VAL A 226 -8.96 -6.29 5.69
C VAL A 226 -9.50 -4.92 5.29
N GLY A 227 -8.62 -3.92 5.10
CA GLY A 227 -9.01 -2.59 4.64
C GLY A 227 -9.72 -2.61 3.27
N ARG A 228 -9.20 -3.37 2.30
CA ARG A 228 -9.80 -3.53 0.96
C ARG A 228 -11.14 -4.24 1.03
N PHE A 229 -11.24 -5.31 1.81
CA PHE A 229 -12.48 -6.05 2.02
C PHE A 229 -13.56 -5.16 2.65
N LEU A 230 -13.21 -4.38 3.68
CA LEU A 230 -14.14 -3.44 4.29
C LEU A 230 -14.51 -2.28 3.36
N ALA A 231 -13.56 -1.76 2.58
CA ALA A 231 -13.85 -0.75 1.57
C ALA A 231 -14.85 -1.27 0.52
N TRP A 232 -14.69 -2.53 0.10
CA TRP A 232 -15.63 -3.20 -0.80
C TRP A 232 -17.04 -3.31 -0.18
N ILE A 233 -17.15 -3.83 1.06
CA ILE A 233 -18.43 -3.90 1.80
C ILE A 233 -19.09 -2.51 1.91
N LEU A 234 -18.31 -1.50 2.27
CA LEU A 234 -18.79 -0.14 2.50
C LEU A 234 -19.01 0.67 1.20
N ARG A 235 -18.68 0.09 0.03
CA ARG A 235 -18.71 0.72 -1.29
C ARG A 235 -17.88 2.01 -1.34
N VAL A 236 -16.67 1.98 -0.77
CA VAL A 236 -15.67 3.06 -0.81
C VAL A 236 -14.63 2.70 -1.87
N LYS A 237 -14.51 3.52 -2.91
CA LYS A 237 -13.56 3.26 -4.01
C LYS A 237 -12.13 3.58 -3.56
N MET A 238 -11.25 2.59 -3.63
CA MET A 238 -9.82 2.72 -3.35
C MET A 238 -9.01 2.75 -4.64
N VAL A 239 -7.74 3.15 -4.53
CA VAL A 239 -6.76 3.01 -5.62
C VAL A 239 -6.43 1.53 -5.85
N ASP A 240 -6.34 1.14 -7.12
CA ASP A 240 -6.05 -0.25 -7.51
C ASP A 240 -4.58 -0.63 -7.29
N ASP A 241 -3.66 0.27 -7.67
CA ASP A 241 -2.19 0.07 -7.62
C ASP A 241 -1.55 0.81 -6.43
N ILE A 242 -1.74 0.26 -5.23
CA ILE A 242 -1.27 0.85 -3.98
C ILE A 242 0.25 1.01 -3.93
N GLU A 243 0.99 0.00 -4.40
CA GLU A 243 2.46 0.03 -4.45
C GLU A 243 2.99 1.16 -5.34
N TYR A 244 2.33 1.38 -6.48
CA TYR A 244 2.67 2.47 -7.37
C TYR A 244 2.50 3.83 -6.68
N VAL A 245 1.41 4.01 -5.92
CA VAL A 245 1.16 5.25 -5.16
C VAL A 245 2.22 5.46 -4.08
N ILE A 246 2.58 4.42 -3.31
CA ILE A 246 3.63 4.52 -2.29
C ILE A 246 4.96 4.90 -2.94
N TYR A 247 5.33 4.21 -4.02
CA TYR A 247 6.56 4.48 -4.76
C TYR A 247 6.63 5.93 -5.23
N ARG A 248 5.56 6.43 -5.86
CA ARG A 248 5.52 7.81 -6.37
C ARG A 248 5.50 8.86 -5.25
N SER A 249 4.83 8.58 -4.15
CA SER A 249 4.83 9.46 -2.99
C SER A 249 6.22 9.51 -2.31
N ARG A 250 6.94 8.39 -2.21
CA ARG A 250 8.36 8.40 -1.78
C ARG A 250 9.23 9.24 -2.71
N LEU A 251 9.02 9.15 -4.03
CA LEU A 251 9.77 9.95 -5.00
C LEU A 251 9.59 11.46 -4.79
N SER A 252 8.39 11.90 -4.38
CA SER A 252 8.16 13.30 -4.03
C SER A 252 8.96 13.74 -2.79
N GLY A 253 9.13 12.86 -1.80
CA GLY A 253 10.01 13.10 -0.65
C GLY A 253 11.48 13.22 -1.05
N TYR A 254 11.96 12.31 -1.91
CA TYR A 254 13.34 12.38 -2.44
C TYR A 254 13.56 13.63 -3.31
N GLU A 255 12.53 14.16 -3.96
CA GLU A 255 12.66 15.41 -4.71
C GLU A 255 12.89 16.61 -3.78
N VAL A 256 12.21 16.67 -2.63
CA VAL A 256 12.45 17.69 -1.59
C VAL A 256 13.90 17.63 -1.12
N GLU A 257 14.41 16.43 -0.85
CA GLU A 257 15.80 16.21 -0.44
C GLU A 257 16.81 16.56 -1.54
N ARG A 258 16.55 16.15 -2.79
CA ARG A 258 17.39 16.48 -3.96
C ARG A 258 17.54 17.98 -4.16
N LEU A 259 16.45 18.73 -3.96
CA LEU A 259 16.43 20.19 -4.01
C LEU A 259 17.02 20.85 -2.76
N LYS A 260 17.48 20.04 -1.79
CA LYS A 260 18.08 20.46 -0.51
C LYS A 260 17.17 21.35 0.31
N VAL A 261 15.85 21.20 0.16
CA VAL A 261 14.87 21.96 0.93
C VAL A 261 14.89 21.47 2.38
N LYS A 262 15.11 22.38 3.33
CA LYS A 262 15.14 22.05 4.77
C LYS A 262 13.75 21.64 5.25
N SER A 263 13.55 20.33 5.42
CA SER A 263 12.23 19.72 5.71
C SER A 263 11.88 19.65 7.21
N GLU A 264 12.87 19.80 8.10
CA GLU A 264 12.71 19.60 9.54
C GLU A 264 11.72 20.59 10.16
N ASP A 265 11.75 21.85 9.71
CA ASP A 265 10.87 22.90 10.22
C ASP A 265 9.41 22.63 9.80
N PHE A 266 9.19 22.03 8.62
CA PHE A 266 7.86 21.58 8.20
C PHE A 266 7.32 20.53 9.14
N PHE A 267 8.13 19.53 9.50
CA PHE A 267 7.70 18.46 10.40
C PHE A 267 7.34 18.99 11.78
N LYS A 268 8.17 19.88 12.33
CA LYS A 268 7.97 20.51 13.63
C LYS A 268 6.64 21.26 13.70
N ILE A 269 6.40 22.15 12.73
CA ILE A 269 5.18 22.99 12.71
C ILE A 269 3.95 22.13 12.36
N LEU A 270 4.06 21.21 11.40
CA LEU A 270 2.95 20.35 10.97
C LEU A 270 2.44 19.48 12.11
N VAL A 271 3.35 18.81 12.82
CA VAL A 271 2.99 17.97 13.97
C VAL A 271 2.31 18.81 15.05
N ASN A 272 2.79 20.02 15.33
CA ASN A 272 2.20 20.83 16.39
C ASN A 272 0.81 21.38 16.04
N ILE A 273 0.60 21.76 14.77
CA ILE A 273 -0.69 22.27 14.29
C ILE A 273 -1.71 21.14 14.13
N GLU A 274 -1.35 20.05 13.47
CA GLU A 274 -2.32 19.02 13.04
C GLU A 274 -2.45 17.86 14.03
N ASP A 275 -1.37 17.45 14.70
CA ASP A 275 -1.36 16.25 15.53
C ASP A 275 -0.27 16.25 16.61
N LYS A 276 -0.47 17.00 17.70
CA LYS A 276 0.48 17.10 18.83
C LYS A 276 0.86 15.76 19.47
N SER A 277 0.09 14.69 19.21
CA SER A 277 0.35 13.35 19.72
C SER A 277 0.97 12.42 18.68
N TYR A 278 1.35 12.92 17.50
CA TYR A 278 1.73 12.14 16.33
C TYR A 278 2.72 11.00 16.61
N TYR A 279 3.78 11.30 17.35
CA TYR A 279 4.83 10.34 17.70
C TYR A 279 4.42 9.32 18.78
N ARG A 280 3.32 9.56 19.51
CA ARG A 280 2.86 8.71 20.61
C ARG A 280 1.82 7.67 20.23
N HIS A 281 1.20 7.75 19.04
CA HIS A 281 0.15 6.81 18.63
C HIS A 281 0.50 6.01 17.37
N GLY A 282 -0.08 4.81 17.24
CA GLY A 282 0.10 3.90 16.10
C GLY A 282 -0.71 4.26 14.85
N GLY A 283 -0.74 5.55 14.48
CA GLY A 283 -1.48 6.06 13.32
C GLY A 283 -2.88 6.60 13.63
N VAL A 284 -3.51 6.20 14.74
CA VAL A 284 -4.82 6.71 15.17
C VAL A 284 -4.75 7.17 16.63
N SER A 285 -5.23 8.40 16.90
CA SER A 285 -5.25 8.95 18.26
C SER A 285 -6.56 8.59 18.95
N PHE A 286 -6.50 7.67 19.92
CA PHE A 286 -7.67 7.29 20.73
C PHE A 286 -8.26 8.50 21.47
N ARG A 287 -7.40 9.33 22.08
CA ARG A 287 -7.81 10.58 22.73
C ARG A 287 -8.46 11.56 21.74
N GLY A 288 -7.98 11.60 20.50
CA GLY A 288 -8.58 12.40 19.43
C GLY A 288 -9.98 11.92 19.04
N ILE A 289 -10.16 10.60 18.90
CA ILE A 289 -11.46 9.98 18.61
C ILE A 289 -12.47 10.26 19.71
N VAL A 290 -12.12 9.97 20.97
CA VAL A 290 -13.01 10.18 22.12
C VAL A 290 -13.42 11.65 22.23
N ARG A 291 -12.47 12.58 22.08
CA ARG A 291 -12.75 14.03 22.09
C ARG A 291 -13.70 14.43 20.96
N ALA A 292 -13.46 13.96 19.74
CA ALA A 292 -14.33 14.25 18.61
C ALA A 292 -15.75 13.71 18.83
N LEU A 293 -15.87 12.49 19.37
CA LEU A 293 -17.16 11.88 19.68
C LEU A 293 -17.92 12.67 20.76
N LEU A 294 -17.25 13.06 21.84
CA LEU A 294 -17.84 13.89 22.90
C LEU A 294 -18.35 15.23 22.37
N HIS A 295 -17.59 15.90 21.49
CA HIS A 295 -18.03 17.16 20.89
C HIS A 295 -19.28 16.98 20.00
N ILE A 296 -19.38 15.86 19.27
CA ILE A 296 -20.57 15.52 18.47
C ILE A 296 -21.77 15.28 19.38
N LEU A 297 -21.60 14.47 20.43
CA LEU A 297 -22.67 14.16 21.39
C LEU A 297 -23.17 15.41 22.13
N LEU A 298 -22.26 16.31 22.50
CA LEU A 298 -22.56 17.57 23.17
C LEU A 298 -23.07 18.66 22.21
N ARG A 299 -23.33 18.34 20.93
CA ARG A 299 -23.73 19.29 19.86
C ARG A 299 -22.81 20.52 19.76
N LYS A 300 -21.54 20.38 20.16
CA LYS A 300 -20.53 21.44 20.07
C LYS A 300 -19.98 21.54 18.65
N LYS A 301 -19.29 22.64 18.36
CA LYS A 301 -18.59 22.82 17.07
C LYS A 301 -17.69 21.61 16.80
N ARG A 302 -17.78 21.05 15.58
CA ARG A 302 -17.00 19.89 15.15
C ARG A 302 -15.51 20.20 15.27
N VAL A 303 -14.81 19.42 16.09
CA VAL A 303 -13.35 19.54 16.29
C VAL A 303 -12.64 18.53 15.39
N GLY A 304 -11.49 18.92 14.84
CA GLY A 304 -10.60 18.01 14.13
C GLY A 304 -10.12 16.89 15.06
N GLY A 305 -10.46 15.65 14.75
CA GLY A 305 -9.99 14.46 15.45
C GLY A 305 -9.16 13.52 14.57
N SER A 306 -8.81 13.96 13.36
CA SER A 306 -8.03 13.17 12.42
C SER A 306 -6.54 13.32 12.68
N THR A 307 -5.81 12.23 12.68
CA THR A 307 -4.34 12.23 12.76
C THR A 307 -3.69 12.49 11.40
N ILE A 308 -2.42 12.91 11.38
CA ILE A 308 -1.67 13.08 10.13
C ILE A 308 -1.66 11.77 9.30
N THR A 309 -1.46 10.62 9.94
CA THR A 309 -1.47 9.31 9.28
C THR A 309 -2.83 9.00 8.64
N GLN A 310 -3.94 9.35 9.29
CA GLN A 310 -5.29 9.22 8.72
C GLN A 310 -5.48 10.14 7.52
N GLN A 311 -5.02 11.39 7.62
CA GLN A 311 -5.09 12.34 6.51
C GLN A 311 -4.26 11.86 5.30
N LEU A 312 -3.07 11.32 5.54
CA LEU A 312 -2.20 10.70 4.54
C LEU A 312 -2.90 9.52 3.85
N ALA A 313 -3.43 8.58 4.64
CA ALA A 313 -4.11 7.39 4.12
C ALA A 313 -5.32 7.76 3.25
N ARG A 314 -6.11 8.75 3.70
CA ARG A 314 -7.24 9.30 2.95
C ARG A 314 -6.81 9.90 1.62
N SER A 315 -5.72 10.68 1.62
CA SER A 315 -5.25 11.41 0.44
C SER A 315 -4.67 10.47 -0.62
N LEU A 316 -3.92 9.46 -0.21
CA LEU A 316 -3.21 8.56 -1.12
C LEU A 316 -4.07 7.42 -1.65
N PHE A 317 -4.93 6.82 -0.82
CA PHE A 317 -5.51 5.51 -1.14
C PHE A 317 -7.03 5.52 -1.39
N ILE A 318 -7.74 6.60 -1.07
CA ILE A 318 -9.20 6.68 -1.23
C ILE A 318 -9.58 7.68 -2.32
N ILE A 319 -10.23 7.17 -3.38
CA ILE A 319 -10.64 7.97 -4.54
C ILE A 319 -11.91 8.76 -4.24
N ASP A 320 -12.94 8.10 -3.68
CA ASP A 320 -14.23 8.75 -3.42
C ASP A 320 -14.28 9.40 -2.03
N GLN A 321 -14.34 10.73 -2.00
CA GLN A 321 -14.40 11.53 -0.79
C GLN A 321 -15.84 11.90 -0.35
N LYS A 322 -16.89 11.47 -1.09
CA LYS A 322 -18.29 11.88 -0.84
C LYS A 322 -18.90 11.19 0.39
N LYS A 323 -18.58 9.92 0.64
CA LYS A 323 -19.18 9.10 1.71
C LYS A 323 -18.46 9.26 3.05
N VAL A 324 -18.56 10.44 3.68
CA VAL A 324 -17.76 10.85 4.84
C VAL A 324 -17.64 9.80 5.95
N TYR A 325 -18.75 9.23 6.43
CA TYR A 325 -18.74 8.26 7.53
C TYR A 325 -18.10 6.92 7.13
N ARG A 326 -18.53 6.35 5.99
CA ARG A 326 -18.01 5.06 5.48
C ARG A 326 -16.53 5.16 5.14
N ARG A 327 -16.14 6.26 4.49
CA ARG A 327 -14.74 6.60 4.22
C ARG A 327 -13.94 6.66 5.52
N LYS A 328 -14.46 7.32 6.57
CA LYS A 328 -13.73 7.48 7.83
C LYS A 328 -13.42 6.14 8.49
N THR A 329 -14.30 5.16 8.39
CA THR A 329 -14.03 3.78 8.85
C THR A 329 -12.86 3.16 8.09
N VAL A 330 -12.86 3.26 6.76
CA VAL A 330 -11.76 2.75 5.91
C VAL A 330 -10.45 3.49 6.22
N GLU A 331 -10.50 4.81 6.38
CA GLU A 331 -9.36 5.66 6.72
C GLU A 331 -8.69 5.25 8.04
N ILE A 332 -9.47 4.92 9.08
CA ILE A 332 -8.94 4.44 10.37
C ILE A 332 -8.12 3.16 10.19
N ILE A 333 -8.65 2.20 9.44
CA ILE A 333 -8.01 0.89 9.23
C ILE A 333 -6.77 1.04 8.36
N LEU A 334 -6.86 1.85 7.31
CA LEU A 334 -5.70 2.16 6.48
C LEU A 334 -4.65 2.94 7.25
N ALA A 335 -5.00 3.79 8.21
CA ALA A 335 -4.01 4.49 9.04
C ALA A 335 -3.19 3.52 9.90
N PHE A 336 -3.80 2.48 10.46
CA PHE A 336 -3.05 1.42 11.15
C PHE A 336 -2.14 0.66 10.19
N TRP A 337 -2.61 0.37 8.98
CA TRP A 337 -1.79 -0.28 7.96
C TRP A 337 -0.60 0.58 7.55
N VAL A 338 -0.83 1.85 7.18
CA VAL A 338 0.22 2.84 6.85
C VAL A 338 1.26 2.92 7.97
N ASN A 339 0.82 2.99 9.23
CA ASN A 339 1.74 3.03 10.37
C ASN A 339 2.55 1.73 10.55
N SER A 340 2.05 0.59 10.08
CA SER A 340 2.76 -0.70 10.16
C SER A 340 3.80 -0.91 9.06
N ILE A 341 3.75 -0.14 7.98
CA ILE A 341 4.62 -0.28 6.80
C ILE A 341 5.55 0.91 6.57
N LEU A 342 5.27 2.08 7.14
CA LEU A 342 6.04 3.30 6.95
C LEU A 342 6.44 3.91 8.30
N SER A 343 7.70 4.34 8.40
CA SER A 343 8.20 5.07 9.56
C SER A 343 7.50 6.42 9.72
N LYS A 344 7.52 6.99 10.94
CA LYS A 344 6.92 8.30 11.22
C LYS A 344 7.51 9.42 10.36
N ARG A 345 8.81 9.34 10.06
CA ARG A 345 9.52 10.28 9.19
C ARG A 345 9.08 10.15 7.74
N GLU A 346 9.07 8.93 7.19
CA GLU A 346 8.60 8.69 5.82
C GLU A 346 7.15 9.17 5.63
N GLN A 347 6.28 8.93 6.62
CA GLN A 347 4.90 9.42 6.58
C GLN A 347 4.83 10.95 6.47
N LEU A 348 5.70 11.69 7.19
CA LEU A 348 5.73 13.15 7.12
C LEU A 348 6.31 13.64 5.80
N GLU A 349 7.39 13.03 5.32
CA GLU A 349 8.00 13.32 4.01
C GLU A 349 6.98 13.11 2.87
N MET A 350 6.32 11.95 2.88
CA MET A 350 5.26 11.62 1.94
C MET A 350 4.08 12.59 2.07
N TYR A 351 3.72 12.99 3.30
CA TYR A 351 2.64 13.96 3.52
C TYR A 351 2.98 15.30 2.87
N ILE A 352 4.10 15.94 3.22
CA ILE A 352 4.46 17.25 2.66
C ILE A 352 4.70 17.19 1.15
N GLY A 353 5.22 16.06 0.65
CA GLY A 353 5.50 15.87 -0.78
C GLY A 353 4.24 15.62 -1.61
N SER A 354 3.14 15.16 -1.00
CA SER A 354 1.95 14.74 -1.75
C SER A 354 0.65 15.45 -1.36
N VAL A 355 0.62 16.18 -0.25
CA VAL A 355 -0.60 16.82 0.24
C VAL A 355 -1.09 17.88 -0.72
N ARG A 356 -2.41 17.98 -0.84
CA ARG A 356 -3.07 18.99 -1.65
C ARG A 356 -3.10 20.32 -0.91
N PHE A 357 -2.51 21.33 -1.52
CA PHE A 357 -2.65 22.74 -1.17
C PHE A 357 -3.82 23.36 -1.96
N GLU A 358 -4.09 24.65 -1.71
CA GLU A 358 -5.07 25.41 -2.48
C GLU A 358 -4.77 25.39 -4.00
N HIS A 359 -5.76 25.75 -4.82
CA HIS A 359 -5.65 25.82 -6.28
C HIS A 359 -5.25 24.50 -6.98
N GLY A 360 -5.40 23.36 -6.30
CA GLY A 360 -5.08 22.06 -6.88
C GLY A 360 -3.57 21.82 -7.01
N VAL A 361 -2.76 22.56 -6.25
CA VAL A 361 -1.31 22.35 -6.19
C VAL A 361 -1.01 21.21 -5.23
N TYR A 362 -0.22 20.23 -5.66
CA TYR A 362 0.08 19.03 -4.86
C TYR A 362 1.56 19.00 -4.48
N GLY A 363 1.83 18.89 -3.19
CA GLY A 363 3.19 18.84 -2.65
C GLY A 363 3.79 20.21 -2.38
N VAL A 364 4.74 20.24 -1.45
CA VAL A 364 5.36 21.46 -0.95
C VAL A 364 6.17 22.19 -2.02
N ILE A 365 6.84 21.47 -2.93
CA ILE A 365 7.67 22.10 -3.98
C ILE A 365 6.83 22.87 -4.99
N PRO A 366 5.76 22.29 -5.59
CA PRO A 366 4.83 23.08 -6.40
C PRO A 366 4.15 24.20 -5.62
N ALA A 367 3.85 23.98 -4.33
CA ALA A 367 3.25 25.02 -3.48
C ALA A 367 4.18 26.22 -3.28
N MET A 368 5.48 25.99 -3.06
CA MET A 368 6.47 27.08 -3.00
C MET A 368 6.50 27.88 -4.30
N LYS A 369 6.56 27.22 -5.45
CA LYS A 369 6.52 27.91 -6.75
C LYS A 369 5.26 28.73 -6.92
N TYR A 370 4.12 28.21 -6.47
CA TYR A 370 2.83 28.90 -6.56
C TYR A 370 2.76 30.13 -5.64
N PHE A 371 3.06 29.95 -4.34
CA PHE A 371 2.88 31.01 -3.34
C PHE A 371 4.05 32.00 -3.25
N PHE A 372 5.27 31.55 -3.54
CA PHE A 372 6.48 32.35 -3.42
C PHE A 372 7.07 32.75 -4.77
N GLY A 373 6.70 32.07 -5.86
CA GLY A 373 7.21 32.34 -7.21
C GLY A 373 8.45 31.52 -7.57
N ASP A 374 9.17 30.99 -6.56
CA ASP A 374 10.33 30.12 -6.74
C ASP A 374 10.46 29.12 -5.58
N ILE A 375 11.35 28.14 -5.72
CA ILE A 375 11.66 27.14 -4.71
C ILE A 375 12.58 27.77 -3.66
N VAL A 376 12.09 27.88 -2.42
CA VAL A 376 12.90 28.37 -1.31
C VAL A 376 13.61 27.20 -0.64
N VAL A 377 14.94 27.11 -0.82
CA VAL A 377 15.77 26.01 -0.28
C VAL A 377 15.79 26.01 1.26
N LYS A 378 15.83 27.19 1.88
CA LYS A 378 15.79 27.36 3.34
C LYS A 378 14.63 28.27 3.71
N PRO A 379 13.39 27.76 3.71
CA PRO A 379 12.24 28.58 4.05
C PRO A 379 12.30 28.98 5.53
N SER A 380 11.87 30.20 5.84
CA SER A 380 11.76 30.64 7.23
C SER A 380 10.61 29.91 7.95
N GLU A 381 10.63 29.89 9.29
CA GLU A 381 9.55 29.29 10.08
C GLU A 381 8.19 29.94 9.74
N ALA A 382 8.19 31.24 9.41
CA ALA A 382 6.99 31.96 8.96
C ALA A 382 6.45 31.46 7.62
N GLN A 383 7.33 31.24 6.63
CA GLN A 383 6.96 30.67 5.32
C GLN A 383 6.45 29.23 5.46
N VAL A 384 7.09 28.44 6.32
CA VAL A 384 6.67 27.08 6.63
C VAL A 384 5.29 27.07 7.27
N PHE A 385 5.06 27.92 8.28
CA PHE A 385 3.76 28.08 8.92
C PHE A 385 2.69 28.47 7.91
N PHE A 386 2.97 29.44 7.03
CA PHE A 386 2.08 29.86 5.98
C PHE A 386 1.65 28.67 5.11
N LEU A 387 2.61 27.90 4.58
CA LEU A 387 2.31 26.73 3.74
C LEU A 387 1.47 25.68 4.48
N ILE A 388 1.83 25.34 5.72
CA ILE A 388 1.12 24.32 6.50
C ILE A 388 -0.32 24.76 6.81
N GLU A 389 -0.54 26.03 7.16
CA GLU A 389 -1.89 26.52 7.41
C GLU A 389 -2.76 26.42 6.16
N ARG A 390 -2.19 26.70 4.98
CA ARG A 390 -2.86 26.57 3.67
C ARG A 390 -3.23 25.13 3.30
N VAL A 391 -2.60 24.11 3.89
CA VAL A 391 -3.07 22.72 3.73
C VAL A 391 -4.48 22.54 4.32
N SER A 392 -4.76 23.22 5.42
CA SER A 392 -6.00 23.09 6.18
C SER A 392 -7.07 24.14 5.83
N ASN A 393 -6.78 25.04 4.90
CA ASN A 393 -7.68 26.08 4.43
C ASN A 393 -7.95 25.92 2.94
N ILE A 394 -9.16 25.50 2.55
CA ILE A 394 -9.51 25.24 1.14
C ILE A 394 -10.17 26.46 0.50
N ASN A 395 -10.56 27.47 1.30
CA ASN A 395 -11.41 28.58 0.85
C ASN A 395 -10.62 29.77 0.28
N SER A 396 -9.29 29.70 0.25
CA SER A 396 -8.38 30.74 -0.24
C SER A 396 -8.51 32.11 0.41
N LYS A 397 -9.26 32.21 1.51
CA LYS A 397 -9.41 33.43 2.32
C LYS A 397 -8.46 33.40 3.49
N VAL A 398 -7.86 34.55 3.83
CA VAL A 398 -7.13 34.69 5.09
C VAL A 398 -8.12 34.61 6.27
N LEU A 399 -7.94 33.61 7.12
CA LEU A 399 -8.76 33.42 8.33
C LEU A 399 -7.98 33.93 9.55
N LEU A 400 -7.93 35.25 9.72
CA LEU A 400 -7.08 35.92 10.72
C LEU A 400 -7.20 35.31 12.12
N ASN A 401 -8.42 35.18 12.64
CA ASN A 401 -8.65 34.63 13.99
C ASN A 401 -8.10 33.21 14.16
N LYS A 402 -8.19 32.37 13.12
CA LYS A 402 -7.66 31.00 13.13
C LYS A 402 -6.13 31.03 13.12
N ILE A 403 -5.54 31.87 12.27
CA ILE A 403 -4.09 32.06 12.17
C ILE A 403 -3.52 32.52 13.51
N LEU A 404 -4.08 33.57 14.10
CA LEU A 404 -3.64 34.10 15.40
C LEU A 404 -3.79 33.07 16.52
N GLN A 405 -4.87 32.27 16.52
CA GLN A 405 -5.04 31.19 17.48
C GLN A 405 -3.93 30.12 17.35
N GLN A 406 -3.57 29.75 16.12
CA GLN A 406 -2.48 28.80 15.87
C GLN A 406 -1.12 29.38 16.24
N CYS A 407 -0.84 30.64 15.89
CA CYS A 407 0.40 31.33 16.29
C CYS A 407 0.54 31.36 17.82
N ARG A 408 -0.51 31.75 18.56
CA ARG A 408 -0.50 31.76 20.03
C ARG A 408 -0.23 30.37 20.62
N ALA A 409 -0.82 29.32 20.04
CA ALA A 409 -0.57 27.96 20.48
C ALA A 409 0.90 27.57 20.24
N LEU A 410 1.44 27.83 19.05
CA LEU A 410 2.84 27.52 18.71
C LEU A 410 3.85 28.26 19.59
N VAL A 411 3.58 29.53 19.92
CA VAL A 411 4.41 30.30 20.85
C VAL A 411 4.33 29.71 22.26
N ALA A 412 3.13 29.35 22.73
CA ALA A 412 2.95 28.73 24.05
C ALA A 412 3.64 27.36 24.16
N ASP A 413 3.70 26.60 23.06
CA ASP A 413 4.40 25.31 22.99
C ASP A 413 5.92 25.47 22.72
N GLY A 414 6.45 26.70 22.62
CA GLY A 414 7.86 26.98 22.35
C GLY A 414 8.34 26.58 20.96
N VAL A 415 7.43 26.47 19.98
CA VAL A 415 7.74 26.03 18.62
C VAL A 415 8.30 27.17 17.77
N ILE A 416 7.71 28.37 17.90
CA ILE A 416 8.13 29.59 17.19
C ILE A 416 8.29 30.72 18.21
N SER A 417 9.15 31.69 17.90
CA SER A 417 9.30 32.89 18.73
C SER A 417 8.25 33.96 18.40
N LYS A 418 8.17 35.03 19.21
CA LYS A 418 7.24 36.13 18.95
C LYS A 418 7.63 36.91 17.70
N GLU A 419 8.92 37.02 17.41
CA GLU A 419 9.45 37.70 16.23
C GLU A 419 8.98 37.00 14.94
N VAL A 420 8.90 35.67 14.95
CA VAL A 420 8.37 34.88 13.83
C VAL A 420 6.88 35.17 13.60
N VAL A 421 6.11 35.53 14.63
CA VAL A 421 4.70 35.92 14.47
C VAL A 421 4.58 37.20 13.65
N CYS A 422 5.44 38.19 13.87
CA CYS A 422 5.50 39.39 13.05
C CYS A 422 5.81 39.03 11.59
N GLU A 423 6.81 38.17 11.37
CA GLU A 423 7.21 37.71 10.03
C GLU A 423 6.08 36.95 9.31
N ILE A 424 5.28 36.16 10.04
CA ILE A 424 4.07 35.50 9.48
C ILE A 424 3.11 36.55 8.91
N GLY A 425 2.89 37.66 9.63
CA GLY A 425 2.07 38.76 9.16
C GLY A 425 2.57 39.34 7.82
N ASP A 426 3.88 39.46 7.68
CA ASP A 426 4.54 39.98 6.46
C ASP A 426 4.41 39.02 5.28
N VAL A 427 4.59 37.71 5.50
CA VAL A 427 4.39 36.68 4.46
C VAL A 427 2.95 36.69 3.94
N TYR A 428 1.96 36.81 4.83
CA TYR A 428 0.56 36.92 4.42
C TYR A 428 0.27 38.22 3.67
N HIS A 429 0.86 39.34 4.10
CA HIS A 429 0.70 40.62 3.44
C HIS A 429 1.18 40.58 1.99
N ASP A 430 2.39 40.06 1.77
CA ASP A 430 2.97 39.90 0.44
C ASP A 430 2.15 38.92 -0.43
N ALA A 431 1.69 37.79 0.13
CA ALA A 431 0.84 36.83 -0.59
C ALA A 431 -0.52 37.44 -1.04
N VAL A 432 -1.11 38.31 -0.22
CA VAL A 432 -2.36 39.04 -0.57
C VAL A 432 -2.08 40.12 -1.62
N GLN A 433 -0.99 40.89 -1.49
CA GLN A 433 -0.60 41.89 -2.49
C GLN A 433 -0.36 41.28 -3.87
N ARG A 434 0.30 40.12 -3.93
CA ARG A 434 0.52 39.34 -5.16
C ARG A 434 -0.74 38.63 -5.67
N LYS A 435 -1.89 38.79 -5.00
CA LYS A 435 -3.20 38.19 -5.33
C LYS A 435 -3.20 36.66 -5.38
N VAL A 436 -2.25 36.03 -4.69
CA VAL A 436 -2.16 34.56 -4.60
C VAL A 436 -3.09 34.02 -3.51
N VAL A 437 -3.46 34.88 -2.55
CA VAL A 437 -4.43 34.61 -1.48
C VAL A 437 -5.46 35.75 -1.43
N LYS A 438 -6.73 35.42 -1.18
CA LYS A 438 -7.81 36.42 -1.03
C LYS A 438 -7.84 36.96 0.39
N GLY A 439 -7.80 38.28 0.56
CA GLY A 439 -7.83 38.88 1.88
C GLY A 439 -7.65 40.39 1.86
N ASP A 440 -8.38 41.11 1.01
CA ASP A 440 -8.21 42.56 0.88
C ASP A 440 -8.41 43.32 2.21
N ASP A 441 -9.27 42.78 3.09
CA ASP A 441 -9.47 43.29 4.45
C ASP A 441 -8.24 43.10 5.35
N PHE A 442 -7.45 42.04 5.14
CA PHE A 442 -6.24 41.75 5.90
C PHE A 442 -5.16 42.82 5.71
N LEU A 443 -5.13 43.51 4.56
CA LEU A 443 -4.16 44.59 4.31
C LEU A 443 -4.27 45.73 5.34
N LYS A 444 -5.45 45.92 5.94
CA LYS A 444 -5.69 46.92 6.98
C LYS A 444 -5.39 46.41 8.39
N GLU A 445 -5.29 45.10 8.59
CA GLU A 445 -5.21 44.44 9.91
C GLU A 445 -3.80 43.92 10.25
N ARG A 446 -2.79 44.23 9.42
CA ARG A 446 -1.40 43.75 9.58
C ARG A 446 -0.80 44.05 10.96
N PHE A 447 -1.16 45.18 11.57
CA PHE A 447 -0.65 45.61 12.87
C PHE A 447 -0.99 44.64 14.02
N ILE A 448 -1.95 43.73 13.85
CA ILE A 448 -2.36 42.78 14.89
C ILE A 448 -1.27 41.72 15.16
N PHE A 449 -0.30 41.56 14.26
CA PHE A 449 0.84 40.66 14.43
C PHE A 449 2.02 41.30 15.16
N GLN A 450 2.05 42.64 15.29
CA GLN A 450 3.03 43.40 16.08
C GLN A 450 2.55 43.50 17.53
#